data_AF-R0FUF5-F1
#
_entry.id   AF-R0FUF5-F1
#
_cell.length_a   1.000
_cell.length_b   1.000
_cell.length_c   1.000
_cell.angle_alpha   90.00
_cell.angle_beta   90.00
_cell.angle_gamma   90.00
#
_symmetry.space_group_name_H-M   'P 1'
#
loop_
_entity.id
_entity.type
_entity.pdbx_description
1 polymer ?
#
loop_
_entity_poly.entity_id
_entity_poly.type
_entity_poly.pdbx_seq_one_letter_code
_entity_poly.pdbx_strand_id
1 'polypeptide(L)'
;MERILDLESGTIHESNKPAPGMWRFPTNPDLCCIYGVPNCLRQVNPEAYTPHLVLIGPLHHSLKSLALKSRGDITNTKLMGYLNMEEHKKVYLVEFARRVEGTKAIDGFRRIIEEDEDIIRASYSESTAWIPSSEFVDMVLHDSVFILELILRLYVQGPEKIGDPIMDEPCLAHTVTGDLILLENQLPYFILKKLFDPIVSMLCPYQTFRELTVIHFGLQNKIGNNSKFRHFTDLVRCVRVETVPDHGFGIFKPMYDMYSADKLDTGGVKFKAVEDELSVEVKFKNGVLNIPCFLADDDAEMILRNIMALEQCHYPFNAHVCNYIMFLDFLIDTHKDVDLLVEKGIINNCLGDHRAVAKMVNKLSVGVMHDGSYYSDIATEVVKHYNNKCNKSHAILRRVYCSDLWTGTATVAAACLLLMTLIQTVSSVIPIIKK
;
A
#
# COMPACT_ATOMS: atom_id res chain seq x y z
N MET A 1 -36.35 -13.35 1.58
CA MET A 1 -36.68 -13.86 2.93
C MET A 1 -36.27 -15.33 2.95
N GLU A 2 -34.98 -15.60 3.12
CA GLU A 2 -34.44 -16.96 3.12
C GLU A 2 -34.64 -17.58 4.51
N ARG A 3 -35.32 -18.72 4.57
CA ARG A 3 -35.52 -19.50 5.79
C ARG A 3 -34.38 -20.50 5.91
N ILE A 4 -33.52 -20.35 6.91
CA ILE A 4 -32.55 -21.38 7.27
C ILE A 4 -33.24 -22.36 8.24
N LEU A 5 -33.28 -23.63 7.86
CA LEU A 5 -33.75 -24.73 8.69
C LEU A 5 -32.64 -25.10 9.68
N ASP A 6 -32.91 -24.92 10.97
CA ASP A 6 -32.07 -25.42 12.04
C ASP A 6 -32.37 -26.92 12.25
N LEU A 7 -31.43 -27.78 11.85
CA LEU A 7 -31.63 -29.24 11.73
C LEU A 7 -31.71 -29.97 13.08
N GLU A 8 -31.43 -29.30 14.20
CA GLU A 8 -31.40 -29.95 15.53
C GLU A 8 -32.63 -29.65 16.41
N SER A 9 -33.35 -28.55 16.19
CA SER A 9 -34.41 -28.11 17.10
C SER A 9 -35.81 -28.06 16.50
N GLY A 10 -35.97 -28.16 15.17
CA GLY A 10 -37.27 -28.10 14.49
C GLY A 10 -38.08 -26.82 14.78
N THR A 11 -37.46 -25.81 15.39
CA THR A 11 -38.11 -24.60 15.86
C THR A 11 -37.62 -23.42 15.04
N ILE A 12 -38.55 -22.70 14.40
CA ILE A 12 -38.24 -21.48 13.63
C ILE A 12 -37.98 -20.36 14.64
N HIS A 13 -36.71 -20.10 14.94
CA HIS A 13 -36.31 -18.88 15.62
C HIS A 13 -36.21 -17.73 14.61
N GLU A 14 -37.01 -16.67 14.79
CA GLU A 14 -36.77 -15.38 14.15
C GLU A 14 -35.55 -14.69 14.79
N SER A 15 -34.34 -15.17 14.48
CA SER A 15 -33.13 -14.38 14.71
C SER A 15 -32.77 -13.60 13.43
N ASN A 16 -33.74 -12.88 12.86
CA ASN A 16 -33.60 -12.23 11.54
C ASN A 16 -33.20 -10.75 11.60
N LYS A 17 -32.60 -10.28 12.69
CA LYS A 17 -31.90 -8.99 12.66
C LYS A 17 -30.42 -9.24 12.35
N PRO A 18 -29.90 -8.77 11.20
CA PRO A 18 -28.47 -8.78 10.94
C PRO A 18 -27.76 -8.08 12.10
N ALA A 19 -26.72 -8.69 12.65
CA ALA A 19 -25.87 -8.08 13.66
C ALA A 19 -24.67 -7.37 13.00
N PRO A 20 -24.12 -6.31 13.63
CA PRO A 20 -22.88 -5.70 13.17
C PRO A 20 -21.74 -6.74 13.05
N GLY A 21 -20.95 -6.66 11.99
CA GLY A 21 -19.81 -7.56 11.77
C GLY A 21 -20.16 -8.96 11.25
N MET A 22 -21.43 -9.25 10.95
CA MET A 22 -21.77 -10.52 10.31
C MET A 22 -21.24 -10.57 8.88
N TRP A 23 -20.41 -11.57 8.60
CA TRP A 23 -19.99 -11.92 7.24
C TRP A 23 -21.21 -12.16 6.36
N ARG A 24 -21.23 -11.53 5.19
CA ARG A 24 -22.26 -11.77 4.20
C ARG A 24 -21.69 -12.72 3.15
N PHE A 25 -22.42 -13.76 2.78
CA PHE A 25 -22.20 -14.38 1.48
C PHE A 25 -22.60 -13.34 0.43
N PRO A 26 -21.66 -12.82 -0.37
CA PRO A 26 -21.97 -11.73 -1.28
C PRO A 26 -22.99 -12.22 -2.31
N THR A 27 -24.13 -11.53 -2.40
CA THR A 27 -25.17 -11.83 -3.40
C THR A 27 -24.64 -11.61 -4.82
N ASN A 28 -23.68 -10.70 -4.98
CA ASN A 28 -22.87 -10.54 -6.18
C ASN A 28 -21.40 -10.31 -5.79
N PRO A 29 -20.52 -11.31 -5.96
CA PRO A 29 -19.10 -11.20 -5.64
C PRO A 29 -18.39 -10.04 -6.37
N ASP A 30 -18.86 -9.66 -7.55
CA ASP A 30 -18.20 -8.64 -8.38
C ASP A 30 -18.38 -7.21 -7.85
N LEU A 31 -19.33 -6.99 -6.94
CA LEU A 31 -19.59 -5.69 -6.31
C LEU A 31 -18.75 -5.47 -5.04
N CYS A 32 -18.50 -6.54 -4.29
CA CYS A 32 -17.79 -6.46 -3.01
C CYS A 32 -16.33 -6.02 -3.21
N CYS A 33 -15.94 -4.94 -2.56
CA CYS A 33 -14.58 -4.38 -2.67
C CYS A 33 -14.05 -3.71 -1.40
N ILE A 34 -14.89 -3.44 -0.40
CA ILE A 34 -14.48 -2.83 0.87
C ILE A 34 -14.58 -3.89 1.96
N TYR A 35 -13.49 -4.08 2.71
CA TYR A 35 -13.32 -5.20 3.64
C TYR A 35 -12.96 -4.72 5.05
N GLY A 36 -13.43 -5.47 6.05
CA GLY A 36 -12.84 -5.42 7.38
C GLY A 36 -11.42 -6.00 7.36
N VAL A 37 -10.48 -5.36 8.06
CA VAL A 37 -9.09 -5.81 8.12
C VAL A 37 -9.01 -7.14 8.90
N PRO A 38 -8.41 -8.19 8.32
CA PRO A 38 -8.22 -9.46 9.01
C PRO A 38 -7.55 -9.31 10.38
N ASN A 39 -8.07 -10.01 11.38
CA ASN A 39 -7.57 -9.92 12.75
C ASN A 39 -6.07 -10.26 12.88
N CYS A 40 -5.57 -11.18 12.06
CA CYS A 40 -4.14 -11.54 12.03
C CYS A 40 -3.25 -10.34 11.64
N LEU A 41 -3.73 -9.45 10.78
CA LEU A 41 -3.03 -8.21 10.39
C LEU A 41 -3.25 -7.10 11.41
N ARG A 42 -4.49 -6.95 11.91
CA ARG A 42 -4.85 -5.92 12.90
C ARG A 42 -4.10 -6.06 14.21
N GLN A 43 -3.91 -7.29 14.72
CA GLN A 43 -3.22 -7.54 15.99
C GLN A 43 -1.75 -7.07 15.98
N VAL A 44 -1.13 -6.99 14.80
CA VAL A 44 0.28 -6.57 14.65
C VAL A 44 0.45 -5.06 14.81
N ASN A 45 -0.46 -4.28 14.23
CA ASN A 45 -0.47 -2.83 14.36
C ASN A 45 -1.91 -2.28 14.24
N PRO A 46 -2.67 -2.21 15.36
CA PRO A 46 -4.05 -1.73 15.32
C PRO A 46 -4.21 -0.27 14.87
N GLU A 47 -3.21 0.56 15.15
CA GLU A 47 -3.24 2.00 14.86
C GLU A 47 -3.20 2.28 13.36
N ALA A 48 -2.47 1.45 12.59
CA ALA A 48 -2.36 1.59 11.13
C ALA A 48 -3.69 1.41 10.36
N TYR A 49 -4.72 0.87 11.00
CA TYR A 49 -6.03 0.62 10.39
C TYR A 49 -7.16 1.44 11.02
N THR A 50 -6.85 2.25 12.03
CA THR A 50 -7.89 2.98 12.77
C THR A 50 -7.83 4.46 12.37
N PRO A 51 -8.91 5.05 11.84
CA PRO A 51 -8.92 6.46 11.48
C PRO A 51 -8.53 7.35 12.65
N HIS A 52 -7.79 8.41 12.37
CA HIS A 52 -7.30 9.34 13.38
C HIS A 52 -8.33 10.44 13.66
N LEU A 53 -9.05 10.89 12.64
CA LEU A 53 -9.89 12.08 12.70
C LEU A 53 -11.22 11.96 11.95
N VAL A 54 -11.24 11.41 10.73
CA VAL A 54 -12.47 11.33 9.91
C VAL A 54 -12.93 9.89 9.70
N LEU A 55 -14.17 9.61 10.06
CA LEU A 55 -14.84 8.33 9.79
C LEU A 55 -15.56 8.42 8.45
N ILE A 56 -15.42 7.47 7.55
CA ILE A 56 -16.06 7.45 6.23
C ILE A 56 -16.69 6.08 6.04
N GLY A 57 -17.96 6.08 5.64
CA GLY A 57 -18.71 4.87 5.39
C GLY A 57 -19.12 4.12 6.66
N PRO A 58 -19.70 2.92 6.50
CA PRO A 58 -20.45 2.23 7.54
C PRO A 58 -19.61 1.38 8.49
N LEU A 59 -18.38 0.99 8.14
CA LEU A 59 -17.61 0.01 8.95
C LEU A 59 -17.17 0.58 10.31
N HIS A 60 -16.98 1.90 10.40
CA HIS A 60 -16.72 2.59 11.68
C HIS A 60 -17.98 3.19 12.33
N HIS A 61 -19.17 2.78 11.90
CA HIS A 61 -20.43 3.33 12.44
C HIS A 61 -20.60 3.06 13.95
N SER A 62 -20.06 1.95 14.47
CA SER A 62 -20.02 1.67 15.90
C SER A 62 -19.18 2.69 16.69
N LEU A 63 -18.04 3.12 16.14
CA LEU A 63 -17.21 4.18 16.71
C LEU A 63 -17.91 5.53 16.67
N LYS A 64 -18.63 5.83 15.58
CA LYS A 64 -19.47 7.03 15.49
C LYS A 64 -20.56 7.03 16.55
N SER A 65 -21.26 5.91 16.71
CA SER A 65 -22.25 5.71 17.77
C SER A 65 -21.66 5.88 19.17
N LEU A 66 -20.45 5.37 19.40
CA LEU A 66 -19.73 5.53 20.67
C LEU A 66 -19.36 6.99 20.92
N ALA A 67 -18.82 7.68 19.91
CA ALA A 67 -18.48 9.10 19.99
C ALA A 67 -19.72 9.95 20.36
N LEU A 68 -20.87 9.69 19.72
CA LEU A 68 -22.13 10.36 20.03
C LEU A 68 -22.60 10.12 21.47
N LYS A 69 -22.42 8.91 22.00
CA LYS A 69 -22.75 8.59 23.40
C LYS A 69 -21.81 9.26 24.41
N SER A 70 -20.57 9.49 24.01
CA SER A 70 -19.55 10.19 24.80
C SER A 70 -19.60 11.73 24.65
N ARG A 71 -20.65 12.28 24.04
CA ARG A 71 -20.78 13.74 23.85
C ARG A 71 -20.75 14.48 25.19
N GLY A 72 -19.82 15.41 25.33
CA GLY A 72 -19.58 16.17 26.55
C GLY A 72 -18.49 15.59 27.47
N ASP A 73 -18.01 14.38 27.19
CA ASP A 73 -16.82 13.83 27.83
C ASP A 73 -15.55 14.35 27.13
N ILE A 74 -14.91 15.34 27.75
CA ILE A 74 -13.70 15.98 27.24
C ILE A 74 -12.42 15.15 27.48
N THR A 75 -12.50 14.02 28.20
CA THR A 75 -11.33 13.21 28.53
C THR A 75 -10.90 12.30 27.37
N ASN A 76 -11.83 11.94 26.49
CA ASN A 76 -11.54 11.13 25.31
C ASN A 76 -11.35 12.00 24.06
N THR A 77 -10.13 12.49 23.89
CA THR A 77 -9.75 13.40 22.78
C THR A 77 -10.01 12.80 21.40
N LYS A 78 -9.85 11.48 21.23
CA LYS A 78 -10.09 10.78 19.96
C LYS A 78 -11.57 10.77 19.57
N LEU A 79 -12.45 10.41 20.50
CA LEU A 79 -13.90 10.47 20.25
C LEU A 79 -14.39 11.91 20.03
N MET A 80 -13.80 12.89 20.72
CA MET A 80 -14.09 14.31 20.45
C MET A 80 -13.64 14.73 19.05
N GLY A 81 -12.47 14.26 18.59
CA GLY A 81 -12.01 14.47 17.22
C GLY A 81 -13.03 14.00 16.18
N TYR A 82 -13.56 12.78 16.36
CA TYR A 82 -14.61 12.26 15.48
C TYR A 82 -15.88 13.10 15.52
N LEU A 83 -16.35 13.52 16.70
CA LEU A 83 -17.54 14.39 16.80
C LEU A 83 -17.33 15.72 16.09
N ASN A 84 -16.17 16.35 16.27
CA ASN A 84 -15.84 17.60 15.61
C ASN A 84 -15.89 17.45 14.09
N MET A 85 -15.34 16.34 13.57
CA MET A 85 -15.40 16.06 12.14
C MET A 85 -16.81 15.78 11.63
N GLU A 86 -17.64 15.06 12.38
CA GLU A 86 -19.05 14.84 12.00
C GLU A 86 -19.86 16.14 11.92
N GLU A 87 -19.57 17.12 12.79
CA GLU A 87 -20.15 18.46 12.66
C GLU A 87 -19.52 19.25 11.50
N HIS A 88 -18.21 19.13 11.27
CA HIS A 88 -17.52 19.80 10.16
C HIS A 88 -18.01 19.32 8.79
N LYS A 89 -18.37 18.04 8.65
CA LYS A 89 -19.03 17.51 7.43
C LYS A 89 -20.33 18.24 7.11
N LYS A 90 -21.11 18.64 8.11
CA LYS A 90 -22.34 19.42 7.91
C LYS A 90 -22.02 20.83 7.42
N VAL A 91 -20.94 21.43 7.92
CA VAL A 91 -20.44 22.72 7.40
C VAL A 91 -20.05 22.59 5.93
N TYR A 92 -19.31 21.54 5.56
CA TYR A 92 -18.96 21.26 4.17
C TYR A 92 -20.18 20.98 3.29
N LEU A 93 -21.22 20.32 3.80
CA LEU A 93 -22.48 20.15 3.07
C LEU A 93 -23.12 21.50 2.73
N VAL A 94 -23.16 22.44 3.69
CA VAL A 94 -23.70 23.79 3.47
C VAL A 94 -22.84 24.58 2.48
N GLU A 95 -21.52 24.56 2.64
CA GLU A 95 -20.61 25.26 1.73
C GLU A 95 -20.64 24.69 0.31
N PHE A 96 -20.71 23.37 0.18
CA PHE A 96 -20.88 22.72 -1.10
C PHE A 96 -22.21 23.12 -1.74
N ALA A 97 -23.32 23.08 -0.99
CA ALA A 97 -24.63 23.52 -1.49
C ALA A 97 -24.62 24.98 -1.95
N ARG A 98 -23.86 25.86 -1.31
CA ARG A 98 -23.64 27.26 -1.73
C ARG A 98 -22.83 27.36 -3.03
N ARG A 99 -21.91 26.42 -3.27
CA ARG A 99 -21.07 26.36 -4.48
C ARG A 99 -21.83 25.87 -5.71
N VAL A 100 -22.81 24.99 -5.54
CA VAL A 100 -23.61 24.40 -6.63
C VAL A 100 -25.03 24.98 -6.67
N GLU A 101 -25.96 24.40 -7.45
CA GLU A 101 -27.35 24.83 -7.60
C GLU A 101 -28.23 24.68 -6.31
N GLY A 102 -27.68 24.94 -5.13
CA GLY A 102 -28.39 24.93 -3.86
C GLY A 102 -28.93 23.55 -3.46
N THR A 103 -30.07 23.53 -2.76
CA THR A 103 -30.71 22.31 -2.26
C THR A 103 -31.08 21.31 -3.35
N LYS A 104 -31.29 21.75 -4.60
CA LYS A 104 -31.64 20.86 -5.72
C LYS A 104 -30.56 19.82 -6.02
N ALA A 105 -29.29 20.23 -5.97
CA ALA A 105 -28.18 19.31 -6.19
C ALA A 105 -28.09 18.27 -5.08
N ILE A 106 -28.27 18.71 -3.82
CA ILE A 106 -28.26 17.83 -2.64
C ILE A 106 -29.43 16.84 -2.66
N ASP A 107 -30.63 17.30 -3.02
CA ASP A 107 -31.81 16.44 -3.17
C ASP A 107 -31.60 15.43 -4.30
N GLY A 108 -30.95 15.83 -5.40
CA GLY A 108 -30.55 14.94 -6.48
C GLY A 108 -29.57 13.86 -6.02
N PHE A 109 -28.55 14.23 -5.23
CA PHE A 109 -27.59 13.28 -4.65
C PHE A 109 -28.27 12.27 -3.74
N ARG A 110 -29.16 12.74 -2.85
CA ARG A 110 -29.95 11.87 -1.98
C ARG A 110 -30.71 10.83 -2.78
N ARG A 111 -31.44 11.23 -3.84
CA ARG A 111 -32.18 10.30 -4.69
C ARG A 111 -31.29 9.27 -5.37
N ILE A 112 -30.13 9.69 -5.90
CA ILE A 112 -29.17 8.78 -6.51
C ILE A 112 -28.66 7.74 -5.50
N ILE A 113 -28.38 8.17 -4.27
CA ILE A 113 -27.92 7.27 -3.19
C ILE A 113 -29.04 6.31 -2.76
N GLU A 114 -30.29 6.78 -2.66
CA GLU A 114 -31.47 5.95 -2.37
C GLU A 114 -31.69 4.89 -3.46
N GLU A 115 -31.57 5.27 -4.73
CA GLU A 115 -31.70 4.37 -5.88
C GLU A 115 -30.61 3.29 -5.92
N ASP A 116 -29.37 3.65 -5.57
CA ASP A 116 -28.21 2.75 -5.60
C ASP A 116 -27.90 2.11 -4.24
N GLU A 117 -28.74 2.30 -3.20
CA GLU A 117 -28.44 1.90 -1.82
C GLU A 117 -28.00 0.44 -1.72
N ASP A 118 -28.74 -0.47 -2.38
CA ASP A 118 -28.43 -1.90 -2.40
C ASP A 118 -27.06 -2.22 -3.02
N ILE A 119 -26.67 -1.48 -4.06
CA ILE A 119 -25.37 -1.64 -4.74
C ILE A 119 -24.24 -1.11 -3.83
N ILE A 120 -24.46 0.04 -3.19
CA ILE A 120 -23.51 0.62 -2.24
C ILE A 120 -23.30 -0.35 -1.08
N ARG A 121 -24.38 -0.89 -0.50
CA ARG A 121 -24.30 -1.88 0.59
C ARG A 121 -23.65 -3.19 0.16
N ALA A 122 -23.87 -3.64 -1.08
CA ALA A 122 -23.23 -4.82 -1.63
C ALA A 122 -21.72 -4.64 -1.88
N SER A 123 -21.21 -3.41 -1.79
CA SER A 123 -19.77 -3.15 -1.92
C SER A 123 -18.97 -3.52 -0.67
N TYR A 124 -19.62 -3.78 0.47
CA TYR A 124 -18.98 -4.14 1.74
C TYR A 124 -19.04 -5.65 1.99
N SER A 125 -17.95 -6.24 2.48
CA SER A 125 -17.90 -7.66 2.86
C SER A 125 -18.73 -7.97 4.10
N GLU A 126 -18.86 -6.99 5.00
CA GLU A 126 -19.67 -7.09 6.20
C GLU A 126 -21.09 -6.58 5.96
N SER A 127 -22.06 -7.23 6.60
CA SER A 127 -23.45 -6.79 6.53
C SER A 127 -23.62 -5.39 7.15
N THR A 128 -24.18 -4.47 6.39
CA THR A 128 -24.56 -3.12 6.84
C THR A 128 -26.06 -3.00 7.11
N ALA A 129 -26.82 -4.09 6.94
CA ALA A 129 -28.28 -4.10 7.00
C ALA A 129 -28.86 -3.79 8.41
N TRP A 130 -28.00 -3.74 9.43
CA TRP A 130 -28.34 -3.27 10.77
C TRP A 130 -28.45 -1.75 10.87
N ILE A 131 -27.93 -1.00 9.88
CA ILE A 131 -28.06 0.45 9.77
C ILE A 131 -29.34 0.76 8.98
N PRO A 132 -30.32 1.50 9.56
CA PRO A 132 -31.53 1.91 8.85
C PRO A 132 -31.22 2.63 7.54
N SER A 133 -32.05 2.42 6.52
CA SER A 133 -31.86 3.02 5.18
C SER A 133 -31.69 4.54 5.23
N SER A 134 -32.55 5.25 5.97
CA SER A 134 -32.44 6.72 6.10
C SER A 134 -31.10 7.17 6.68
N GLU A 135 -30.59 6.46 7.70
CA GLU A 135 -29.31 6.78 8.35
C GLU A 135 -28.12 6.43 7.44
N PHE A 136 -28.23 5.34 6.68
CA PHE A 136 -27.21 4.95 5.72
C PHE A 136 -27.11 5.94 4.56
N VAL A 137 -28.25 6.36 3.99
CA VAL A 137 -28.31 7.37 2.94
C VAL A 137 -27.72 8.70 3.43
N ASP A 138 -28.10 9.13 4.63
CA ASP A 138 -27.56 10.35 5.23
C ASP A 138 -26.05 10.28 5.43
N MET A 139 -25.54 9.14 5.91
CA MET A 139 -24.10 8.92 6.08
C MET A 139 -23.36 9.01 4.74
N VAL A 140 -23.80 8.26 3.74
CA VAL A 140 -23.16 8.28 2.41
C VAL A 140 -23.22 9.68 1.81
N LEU A 141 -24.31 10.42 1.98
CA LEU A 141 -24.44 11.79 1.48
C LEU A 141 -23.43 12.73 2.12
N HIS A 142 -23.34 12.77 3.45
CA HIS A 142 -22.42 13.67 4.16
C HIS A 142 -20.97 13.31 3.88
N ASP A 143 -20.64 12.01 3.88
CA ASP A 143 -19.30 11.51 3.65
C ASP A 143 -18.84 11.78 2.20
N SER A 144 -19.73 11.54 1.22
CA SER A 144 -19.42 11.83 -0.19
C SER A 144 -19.20 13.33 -0.40
N VAL A 145 -20.11 14.17 0.10
CA VAL A 145 -20.00 15.63 -0.09
C VAL A 145 -18.77 16.20 0.60
N PHE A 146 -18.44 15.70 1.81
CA PHE A 146 -17.21 16.04 2.50
C PHE A 146 -15.97 15.75 1.65
N ILE A 147 -15.89 14.55 1.06
CA ILE A 147 -14.77 14.15 0.20
C ILE A 147 -14.66 15.09 -1.01
N LEU A 148 -15.76 15.39 -1.71
CA LEU A 148 -15.69 16.27 -2.87
C LEU A 148 -15.29 17.70 -2.50
N GLU A 149 -15.92 18.30 -1.48
CA GLU A 149 -15.62 19.68 -1.10
C GLU A 149 -14.18 19.81 -0.59
N LEU A 150 -13.66 18.80 0.12
CA LEU A 150 -12.25 18.72 0.50
C LEU A 150 -11.33 18.73 -0.72
N ILE A 151 -11.58 17.86 -1.71
CA ILE A 151 -10.79 17.76 -2.94
C ILE A 151 -10.85 19.09 -3.72
N LEU A 152 -12.03 19.69 -3.86
CA LEU A 152 -12.21 20.96 -4.57
C LEU A 152 -11.47 22.12 -3.88
N ARG A 153 -11.52 22.20 -2.54
CA ARG A 153 -10.81 23.23 -1.78
C ARG A 153 -9.30 23.09 -1.95
N LEU A 154 -8.75 21.89 -1.75
CA LEU A 154 -7.31 21.65 -1.90
C LEU A 154 -6.82 21.85 -3.35
N TYR A 155 -7.69 21.66 -4.34
CA TYR A 155 -7.35 21.93 -5.74
C TYR A 155 -7.31 23.42 -6.09
N VAL A 156 -8.23 24.22 -5.54
CA VAL A 156 -8.41 25.63 -5.93
C VAL A 156 -7.65 26.60 -5.00
N GLN A 157 -7.40 26.23 -3.75
CA GLN A 157 -7.00 27.17 -2.72
C GLN A 157 -5.51 27.53 -2.80
N GLY A 158 -5.24 28.83 -2.67
CA GLY A 158 -3.89 29.40 -2.53
C GLY A 158 -3.41 29.46 -1.08
N PRO A 159 -2.27 30.10 -0.79
CA PRO A 159 -1.64 30.08 0.54
C PRO A 159 -2.36 30.92 1.62
N GLU A 160 -3.50 31.51 1.32
CA GLU A 160 -4.22 32.39 2.24
C GLU A 160 -5.16 31.62 3.19
N LYS A 161 -5.18 32.04 4.46
CA LYS A 161 -6.07 31.47 5.47
C LYS A 161 -7.51 31.89 5.22
N ILE A 162 -8.44 30.93 5.26
CA ILE A 162 -9.87 31.18 5.02
C ILE A 162 -10.74 30.87 6.25
N GLY A 163 -10.13 30.50 7.37
CA GLY A 163 -10.82 30.16 8.62
C GLY A 163 -11.33 28.71 8.67
N ASP A 164 -10.95 27.88 7.69
CA ASP A 164 -11.25 26.45 7.67
C ASP A 164 -10.07 25.68 8.30
N PRO A 165 -10.23 25.02 9.45
CA PRO A 165 -9.13 24.36 10.15
C PRO A 165 -8.39 23.34 9.28
N ILE A 166 -9.11 22.62 8.40
CA ILE A 166 -8.48 21.60 7.55
C ILE A 166 -7.60 22.25 6.48
N MET A 167 -7.98 23.43 6.00
CA MET A 167 -7.21 24.15 4.99
C MET A 167 -6.07 24.97 5.60
N ASP A 168 -6.28 25.50 6.79
CA ASP A 168 -5.36 26.42 7.45
C ASP A 168 -4.30 25.69 8.31
N GLU A 169 -4.50 24.40 8.61
CA GLU A 169 -3.58 23.56 9.41
C GLU A 169 -3.07 22.34 8.61
N PRO A 170 -1.82 22.36 8.12
CA PRO A 170 -1.26 21.28 7.29
C PRO A 170 -1.30 19.89 7.93
N CYS A 171 -1.12 19.80 9.26
CA CYS A 171 -1.20 18.54 9.98
C CYS A 171 -2.61 17.92 9.90
N LEU A 172 -3.67 18.73 10.02
CA LEU A 172 -5.05 18.23 9.91
C LEU A 172 -5.34 17.77 8.49
N ALA A 173 -4.92 18.54 7.47
CA ALA A 173 -5.05 18.15 6.07
C ALA A 173 -4.40 16.78 5.81
N HIS A 174 -3.15 16.61 6.26
CA HIS A 174 -2.40 15.36 6.11
C HIS A 174 -3.08 14.19 6.81
N THR A 175 -3.53 14.39 8.05
CA THR A 175 -4.26 13.35 8.80
C THR A 175 -5.57 12.95 8.10
N VAL A 176 -6.35 13.92 7.60
CA VAL A 176 -7.59 13.65 6.88
C VAL A 176 -7.31 12.88 5.58
N THR A 177 -6.30 13.29 4.81
CA THR A 177 -5.92 12.57 3.57
C THR A 177 -5.43 11.15 3.87
N GLY A 178 -4.68 10.94 4.95
CA GLY A 178 -4.28 9.60 5.41
C GLY A 178 -5.47 8.70 5.76
N ASP A 179 -6.44 9.25 6.50
CA ASP A 179 -7.67 8.53 6.86
C ASP A 179 -8.49 8.11 5.63
N LEU A 180 -8.47 8.89 4.55
CA LEU A 180 -9.16 8.55 3.29
C LEU A 180 -8.54 7.34 2.56
N ILE A 181 -7.36 6.87 2.93
CA ILE A 181 -6.70 5.70 2.31
C ILE A 181 -6.99 4.41 3.08
N LEU A 182 -7.45 4.49 4.33
CA LEU A 182 -7.65 3.32 5.19
C LEU A 182 -8.73 2.39 4.64
N LEU A 183 -8.47 1.09 4.59
CA LEU A 183 -9.32 0.10 3.92
C LEU A 183 -10.76 0.04 4.47
N GLU A 184 -10.91 0.21 5.79
CA GLU A 184 -12.22 0.21 6.45
C GLU A 184 -12.95 1.55 6.35
N ASN A 185 -12.26 2.60 5.90
CA ASN A 185 -12.72 3.98 5.93
C ASN A 185 -13.05 4.49 4.52
N GLN A 186 -13.83 3.70 3.77
CA GLN A 186 -14.03 3.90 2.33
C GLN A 186 -15.51 4.06 1.96
N LEU A 187 -15.74 4.77 0.86
CA LEU A 187 -16.95 4.67 0.05
C LEU A 187 -16.59 4.08 -1.33
N PRO A 188 -17.52 3.34 -1.98
CA PRO A 188 -17.29 2.84 -3.32
C PRO A 188 -17.09 3.99 -4.31
N TYR A 189 -16.03 3.93 -5.10
CA TYR A 189 -15.70 5.00 -6.04
C TYR A 189 -16.78 5.23 -7.11
N PHE A 190 -17.53 4.18 -7.47
CA PHE A 190 -18.60 4.32 -8.46
C PHE A 190 -19.67 5.34 -8.04
N ILE A 191 -20.04 5.37 -6.74
CA ILE A 191 -21.07 6.31 -6.27
C ILE A 191 -20.49 7.73 -6.22
N LEU A 192 -19.25 7.90 -5.76
CA LEU A 192 -18.57 9.21 -5.79
C LEU A 192 -18.49 9.74 -7.22
N LYS A 193 -18.07 8.90 -8.18
CA LYS A 193 -18.03 9.25 -9.60
C LYS A 193 -19.41 9.65 -10.14
N LYS A 194 -20.44 8.85 -9.87
CA LYS A 194 -21.82 9.12 -10.35
C LYS A 194 -22.37 10.44 -9.82
N LEU A 195 -22.08 10.76 -8.56
CA LEU A 195 -22.48 12.03 -7.93
C LEU A 195 -21.68 13.23 -8.48
N PHE A 196 -20.38 13.05 -8.70
CA PHE A 196 -19.47 14.19 -8.84
C PHE A 196 -18.97 14.48 -10.24
N ASP A 197 -18.94 13.52 -11.17
CA ASP A 197 -18.55 13.81 -12.56
C ASP A 197 -19.37 14.96 -13.19
N PRO A 198 -20.70 15.03 -13.03
CA PRO A 198 -21.48 16.16 -13.57
C PRO A 198 -21.12 17.51 -12.91
N ILE A 199 -20.86 17.51 -11.60
CA ILE A 199 -20.54 18.71 -10.84
C ILE A 199 -19.12 19.20 -11.16
N VAL A 200 -18.14 18.29 -11.21
CA VAL A 200 -16.76 18.62 -11.55
C VAL A 200 -16.68 19.14 -12.98
N SER A 201 -17.42 18.56 -13.92
CA SER A 201 -17.50 19.07 -15.31
C SER A 201 -18.02 20.51 -15.38
N MET A 202 -18.91 20.89 -14.45
CA MET A 202 -19.42 22.26 -14.34
C MET A 202 -18.43 23.22 -13.68
N LEU A 203 -17.78 22.80 -12.59
CA LEU A 203 -16.91 23.66 -11.77
C LEU A 203 -15.46 23.73 -12.29
N CYS A 204 -15.00 22.66 -12.93
CA CYS A 204 -13.64 22.47 -13.43
C CYS A 204 -13.71 21.88 -14.86
N PRO A 205 -14.04 22.68 -15.90
CA PRO A 205 -14.42 22.18 -17.23
C PRO A 205 -13.38 21.33 -17.98
N TYR A 206 -12.14 21.29 -17.50
CA TYR A 206 -11.03 20.56 -18.08
C TYR A 206 -10.57 19.37 -17.21
N GLN A 207 -11.32 19.04 -16.17
CA GLN A 207 -11.00 17.95 -15.26
C GLN A 207 -12.21 17.05 -15.07
N THR A 208 -11.93 15.78 -14.83
CA THR A 208 -12.87 14.77 -14.35
C THR A 208 -12.70 14.60 -12.84
N PHE A 209 -13.70 14.03 -12.15
CA PHE A 209 -13.54 13.71 -10.74
C PHE A 209 -12.36 12.75 -10.50
N ARG A 210 -12.11 11.86 -11.47
CA ARG A 210 -10.94 10.97 -11.47
C ARG A 210 -9.62 11.73 -11.47
N GLU A 211 -9.47 12.70 -12.35
CA GLU A 211 -8.23 13.49 -12.42
C GLU A 211 -8.01 14.28 -11.14
N LEU A 212 -9.06 14.91 -10.59
CA LEU A 212 -8.96 15.60 -9.30
C LEU A 212 -8.58 14.66 -8.16
N THR A 213 -9.14 13.44 -8.14
CA THR A 213 -8.78 12.41 -7.15
C THR A 213 -7.31 12.01 -7.27
N VAL A 214 -6.83 11.73 -8.48
CA VAL A 214 -5.43 11.38 -8.74
C VAL A 214 -4.49 12.53 -8.35
N ILE A 215 -4.88 13.77 -8.62
CA ILE A 215 -4.12 14.97 -8.23
C ILE A 215 -4.06 15.13 -6.71
N HIS A 216 -5.19 14.94 -6.02
CA HIS A 216 -5.29 15.07 -4.56
C HIS A 216 -4.30 14.16 -3.82
N PHE A 217 -4.14 12.92 -4.30
CA PHE A 217 -3.19 11.95 -3.71
C PHE A 217 -1.76 12.06 -4.26
N GLY A 218 -1.45 13.03 -5.12
CA GLY A 218 -0.11 13.20 -5.68
C GLY A 218 0.31 12.07 -6.64
N LEU A 219 -0.66 11.41 -7.30
CA LEU A 219 -0.46 10.22 -8.14
C LEU A 219 -0.47 10.56 -9.64
N GLN A 220 -0.25 11.82 -10.01
CA GLN A 220 -0.23 12.25 -11.41
C GLN A 220 0.84 11.49 -12.20
N ASN A 221 0.49 11.02 -13.39
CA ASN A 221 1.36 10.21 -14.26
C ASN A 221 1.80 8.84 -13.70
N LYS A 222 1.24 8.40 -12.57
CA LYS A 222 1.55 7.11 -11.93
C LYS A 222 0.52 6.02 -12.20
N ILE A 223 -0.61 6.36 -12.82
CA ILE A 223 -1.70 5.44 -13.17
C ILE A 223 -2.19 5.70 -14.60
N GLY A 224 -2.39 4.65 -15.39
CA GLY A 224 -2.90 4.75 -16.75
C GLY A 224 -4.35 5.22 -16.78
N ASN A 225 -4.77 5.88 -17.88
CA ASN A 225 -6.13 6.41 -18.02
C ASN A 225 -7.23 5.33 -18.02
N ASN A 226 -6.87 4.10 -18.41
CA ASN A 226 -7.80 2.98 -18.47
C ASN A 226 -7.88 2.18 -17.16
N SER A 227 -6.98 2.43 -16.21
CA SER A 227 -6.93 1.73 -14.93
C SER A 227 -8.14 2.12 -14.09
N LYS A 228 -8.87 1.09 -13.65
CA LYS A 228 -10.08 1.20 -12.84
C LYS A 228 -9.72 0.82 -11.41
N PHE A 229 -10.13 1.67 -10.47
CA PHE A 229 -10.02 1.43 -9.04
C PHE A 229 -11.41 1.53 -8.41
N ARG A 230 -11.63 0.76 -7.35
CA ARG A 230 -12.95 0.61 -6.71
C ARG A 230 -13.17 1.53 -5.52
N HIS A 231 -12.10 2.02 -4.90
CA HIS A 231 -12.07 3.02 -3.81
C HIS A 231 -10.64 3.57 -3.69
N PHE A 232 -10.34 4.43 -2.71
CA PHE A 232 -9.05 5.13 -2.64
C PHE A 232 -7.88 4.23 -2.25
N THR A 233 -8.06 3.28 -1.32
CA THR A 233 -7.01 2.26 -1.05
C THR A 233 -6.65 1.47 -2.32
N ASP A 234 -7.66 1.11 -3.12
CA ASP A 234 -7.47 0.38 -4.37
C ASP A 234 -6.77 1.24 -5.44
N LEU A 235 -7.04 2.55 -5.48
CA LEU A 235 -6.29 3.50 -6.33
C LEU A 235 -4.79 3.45 -6.01
N VAL A 236 -4.43 3.54 -4.73
CA VAL A 236 -3.01 3.51 -4.33
C VAL A 236 -2.39 2.15 -4.63
N ARG A 237 -3.14 1.05 -4.48
CA ARG A 237 -2.69 -0.28 -4.94
C ARG A 237 -2.45 -0.31 -6.45
N CYS A 238 -3.41 0.15 -7.26
CA CYS A 238 -3.33 0.13 -8.72
C CYS A 238 -2.04 0.79 -9.21
N VAL A 239 -1.69 1.95 -8.66
CA VAL A 239 -0.42 2.65 -8.98
C VAL A 239 0.79 1.74 -8.79
N ARG A 240 0.85 0.99 -7.68
CA ARG A 240 2.01 0.14 -7.36
C ARG A 240 2.17 -1.04 -8.32
N VAL A 241 1.06 -1.56 -8.83
CA VAL A 241 1.03 -2.73 -9.71
C VAL A 241 0.90 -2.39 -11.19
N GLU A 242 0.75 -1.11 -11.54
CA GLU A 242 0.54 -0.61 -12.90
C GLU A 242 1.65 -1.05 -13.86
N THR A 243 2.90 -1.07 -13.40
CA THR A 243 4.07 -1.46 -14.21
C THR A 243 4.34 -2.96 -14.19
N VAL A 244 3.62 -3.73 -13.38
CA VAL A 244 3.85 -5.17 -13.24
C VAL A 244 3.22 -5.90 -14.43
N PRO A 245 3.95 -6.78 -15.12
CA PRO A 245 3.38 -7.56 -16.21
C PRO A 245 2.20 -8.42 -15.73
N ASP A 246 1.19 -8.55 -16.58
CA ASP A 246 0.10 -9.51 -16.36
C ASP A 246 0.65 -10.94 -16.50
N HIS A 247 1.05 -11.51 -15.36
CA HIS A 247 1.42 -12.92 -15.27
C HIS A 247 0.11 -13.69 -15.15
N GLY A 248 -0.44 -14.14 -16.28
CA GLY A 248 -1.67 -14.91 -16.32
C GLY A 248 -1.68 -16.04 -15.28
N PHE A 249 -2.86 -16.37 -14.75
CA PHE A 249 -3.06 -17.31 -13.63
C PHE A 249 -2.20 -18.58 -13.75
N GLY A 250 -1.10 -18.60 -13.01
CA GLY A 250 -0.15 -19.71 -12.96
C GLY A 250 -0.14 -20.38 -11.59
N ILE A 251 0.41 -21.60 -11.52
CA ILE A 251 0.68 -22.25 -10.23
C ILE A 251 1.83 -21.47 -9.58
N PHE A 252 1.49 -20.62 -8.62
CA PHE A 252 2.49 -19.87 -7.87
C PHE A 252 3.33 -20.82 -7.02
N LYS A 253 4.66 -20.72 -7.16
CA LYS A 253 5.57 -21.43 -6.26
C LYS A 253 5.75 -20.60 -5.00
N PRO A 254 5.72 -21.24 -3.83
CA PRO A 254 6.11 -20.57 -2.60
C PRO A 254 7.60 -20.20 -2.64
N MET A 255 7.93 -19.09 -2.00
CA MET A 255 9.30 -18.60 -1.86
C MET A 255 9.80 -18.97 -0.46
N TYR A 256 10.54 -20.07 -0.34
CA TYR A 256 11.02 -20.57 0.95
C TYR A 256 12.48 -20.25 1.25
N ASP A 257 13.31 -20.08 0.22
CA ASP A 257 14.76 -19.94 0.37
C ASP A 257 15.27 -18.69 -0.36
N MET A 258 15.75 -17.72 0.41
CA MET A 258 16.53 -16.58 -0.07
C MET A 258 17.51 -16.12 1.01
N TYR A 259 18.48 -15.29 0.66
CA TYR A 259 19.50 -14.81 1.58
C TYR A 259 19.37 -13.29 1.77
N SER A 260 19.80 -12.81 2.93
CA SER A 260 19.85 -11.38 3.24
C SER A 260 20.78 -10.61 2.29
N ALA A 261 20.58 -9.30 2.19
CA ALA A 261 21.28 -8.44 1.25
C ALA A 261 22.80 -8.49 1.46
N ASP A 262 23.29 -8.46 2.69
CA ASP A 262 24.73 -8.55 3.02
C ASP A 262 25.36 -9.86 2.53
N LYS A 263 24.64 -10.98 2.71
CA LYS A 263 25.09 -12.30 2.22
C LYS A 263 25.15 -12.34 0.70
N LEU A 264 24.10 -11.84 0.05
CA LEU A 264 24.02 -11.83 -1.41
C LEU A 264 25.12 -10.96 -2.03
N ASP A 265 25.36 -9.76 -1.49
CA ASP A 265 26.42 -8.86 -1.93
C ASP A 265 27.80 -9.51 -1.80
N THR A 266 28.07 -10.12 -0.64
CA THR A 266 29.31 -10.88 -0.41
C THR A 266 29.47 -12.06 -1.37
N GLY A 267 28.36 -12.66 -1.82
CA GLY A 267 28.34 -13.73 -2.81
C GLY A 267 28.39 -13.30 -4.27
N GLY A 268 28.52 -12.00 -4.55
CA GLY A 268 28.69 -11.46 -5.90
C GLY A 268 27.43 -10.98 -6.60
N VAL A 269 26.27 -11.00 -5.92
CA VAL A 269 25.06 -10.36 -6.42
C VAL A 269 25.20 -8.84 -6.26
N LYS A 270 24.97 -8.10 -7.33
CA LYS A 270 25.00 -6.64 -7.29
C LYS A 270 23.60 -6.09 -7.13
N PHE A 271 23.46 -5.02 -6.36
CA PHE A 271 22.20 -4.34 -6.14
C PHE A 271 22.14 -3.03 -6.95
N LYS A 272 20.98 -2.73 -7.52
CA LYS A 272 20.73 -1.47 -8.24
C LYS A 272 19.31 -0.98 -7.98
N ALA A 273 19.19 0.29 -7.60
CA ALA A 273 17.90 0.97 -7.50
C ALA A 273 17.26 1.21 -8.88
N VAL A 274 15.95 1.07 -8.97
CA VAL A 274 15.12 1.49 -10.10
C VAL A 274 14.39 2.77 -9.69
N GLU A 275 14.48 3.81 -10.53
CA GLU A 275 13.85 5.13 -10.31
C GLU A 275 12.33 5.07 -10.48
N ASP A 276 11.64 4.34 -9.59
CA ASP A 276 10.20 4.43 -9.35
C ASP A 276 9.86 3.88 -7.96
N GLU A 277 9.73 4.76 -6.97
CA GLU A 277 9.49 4.40 -5.55
C GLU A 277 8.15 3.69 -5.30
N LEU A 278 7.19 3.79 -6.22
CA LEU A 278 5.87 3.20 -6.06
C LEU A 278 5.78 1.81 -6.71
N SER A 279 6.60 1.53 -7.72
CA SER A 279 6.60 0.24 -8.41
C SER A 279 7.03 -0.89 -7.47
N VAL A 280 6.52 -2.09 -7.75
CA VAL A 280 6.98 -3.33 -7.09
C VAL A 280 7.74 -4.25 -8.05
N GLU A 281 8.03 -3.81 -9.27
CA GLU A 281 8.67 -4.67 -10.28
C GLU A 281 10.16 -4.90 -9.99
N VAL A 282 10.53 -6.15 -9.68
CA VAL A 282 11.93 -6.56 -9.45
C VAL A 282 12.47 -7.30 -10.68
N LYS A 283 13.74 -7.06 -11.04
CA LYS A 283 14.39 -7.72 -12.17
C LYS A 283 15.78 -8.22 -11.82
N PHE A 284 16.07 -9.49 -12.12
CA PHE A 284 17.41 -10.04 -12.00
C PHE A 284 18.02 -10.32 -13.38
N LYS A 285 19.18 -9.72 -13.67
CA LYS A 285 19.88 -9.95 -14.94
C LYS A 285 21.38 -9.82 -14.76
N ASN A 286 22.13 -10.80 -15.28
CA ASN A 286 23.60 -10.81 -15.29
C ASN A 286 24.23 -10.59 -13.90
N GLY A 287 23.64 -11.18 -12.85
CA GLY A 287 24.11 -11.01 -11.47
C GLY A 287 23.71 -9.67 -10.82
N VAL A 288 22.91 -8.84 -11.48
CA VAL A 288 22.41 -7.57 -10.95
C VAL A 288 20.93 -7.71 -10.61
N LEU A 289 20.60 -7.48 -9.34
CA LEU A 289 19.25 -7.40 -8.81
C LEU A 289 18.80 -5.93 -8.81
N ASN A 290 17.84 -5.63 -9.67
CA ASN A 290 17.23 -4.31 -9.81
C ASN A 290 15.97 -4.30 -8.96
N ILE A 291 15.92 -3.40 -7.98
CA ILE A 291 14.84 -3.30 -7.01
C ILE A 291 14.31 -1.86 -7.03
N PRO A 292 12.98 -1.66 -7.06
CA PRO A 292 12.39 -0.35 -6.82
C PRO A 292 12.80 0.22 -5.48
N CYS A 293 12.96 1.55 -5.42
CA CYS A 293 13.27 2.23 -4.17
C CYS A 293 12.14 2.03 -3.14
N PHE A 294 12.51 1.80 -1.88
CA PHE A 294 11.61 1.63 -0.76
C PHE A 294 11.76 2.82 0.20
N LEU A 295 10.71 3.64 0.30
CA LEU A 295 10.61 4.71 1.29
C LEU A 295 10.21 4.12 2.65
N ALA A 296 11.05 4.30 3.65
CA ALA A 296 10.80 3.87 5.01
C ALA A 296 10.43 5.08 5.88
N ASP A 297 9.13 5.32 6.04
CA ASP A 297 8.52 6.25 6.98
C ASP A 297 7.18 5.71 7.52
N ASP A 298 6.57 6.44 8.45
CA ASP A 298 5.33 6.04 9.12
C ASP A 298 4.13 6.02 8.14
N ASP A 299 4.08 6.96 7.19
CA ASP A 299 2.99 7.06 6.21
C ASP A 299 3.03 5.88 5.21
N ALA A 300 4.23 5.54 4.71
CA ALA A 300 4.45 4.40 3.84
C ALA A 300 4.10 3.09 4.54
N GLU A 301 4.44 2.92 5.83
CA GLU A 301 4.02 1.73 6.60
C GLU A 301 2.49 1.63 6.68
N MET A 302 1.81 2.72 7.04
CA MET A 302 0.34 2.76 7.11
C MET A 302 -0.30 2.40 5.76
N ILE A 303 0.16 3.03 4.68
CA ILE A 303 -0.36 2.80 3.33
C ILE A 303 -0.14 1.34 2.91
N LEU A 304 1.08 0.81 3.09
CA LEU A 304 1.41 -0.56 2.73
C LEU A 304 0.56 -1.56 3.50
N ARG A 305 0.36 -1.37 4.81
CA ARG A 305 -0.51 -2.24 5.61
C ARG A 305 -1.94 -2.29 5.09
N ASN A 306 -2.51 -1.16 4.71
CA ASN A 306 -3.88 -1.10 4.18
C ASN A 306 -3.99 -1.72 2.78
N ILE A 307 -2.98 -1.54 1.92
CA ILE A 307 -2.92 -2.21 0.61
C ILE A 307 -2.76 -3.73 0.79
N MET A 308 -1.89 -4.17 1.69
CA MET A 308 -1.69 -5.58 1.98
C MET A 308 -2.96 -6.22 2.53
N ALA A 309 -3.69 -5.55 3.43
CA ALA A 309 -5.00 -6.02 3.88
C ALA A 309 -5.99 -6.15 2.72
N LEU A 310 -6.03 -5.17 1.80
CA LEU A 310 -6.88 -5.24 0.60
C LEU A 310 -6.48 -6.42 -0.28
N GLU A 311 -5.18 -6.65 -0.50
CA GLU A 311 -4.71 -7.75 -1.34
C GLU A 311 -5.07 -9.11 -0.75
N GLN A 312 -4.94 -9.28 0.57
CA GLN A 312 -5.29 -10.52 1.27
C GLN A 312 -6.80 -10.82 1.22
N CYS A 313 -7.64 -9.80 1.03
CA CYS A 313 -9.09 -9.96 0.96
C CYS A 313 -9.64 -10.03 -0.48
N HIS A 314 -9.26 -9.07 -1.33
CA HIS A 314 -9.84 -8.88 -2.66
C HIS A 314 -8.98 -9.48 -3.78
N TYR A 315 -7.66 -9.56 -3.59
CA TYR A 315 -6.70 -10.03 -4.60
C TYR A 315 -5.83 -11.19 -4.08
N PRO A 316 -6.38 -12.26 -3.47
CA PRO A 316 -5.58 -13.28 -2.80
C PRO A 316 -4.58 -13.98 -3.74
N PHE A 317 -4.92 -14.07 -5.03
CA PHE A 317 -4.06 -14.64 -6.07
C PHE A 317 -3.29 -13.59 -6.89
N ASN A 318 -3.47 -12.30 -6.59
CA ASN A 318 -2.81 -11.16 -7.23
C ASN A 318 -2.21 -10.18 -6.21
N ALA A 319 -1.65 -10.72 -5.13
CA ALA A 319 -1.11 -9.98 -4.00
C ALA A 319 0.34 -9.51 -4.25
N HIS A 320 0.55 -8.64 -5.23
CA HIS A 320 1.88 -8.20 -5.66
C HIS A 320 2.61 -7.40 -4.58
N VAL A 321 1.91 -6.53 -3.86
CA VAL A 321 2.52 -5.73 -2.79
C VAL A 321 2.91 -6.61 -1.61
N CYS A 322 2.04 -7.54 -1.19
CA CYS A 322 2.40 -8.54 -0.16
C CYS A 322 3.63 -9.35 -0.57
N ASN A 323 3.70 -9.79 -1.83
CA ASN A 323 4.83 -10.57 -2.33
C ASN A 323 6.13 -9.77 -2.41
N TYR A 324 6.05 -8.47 -2.71
CA TYR A 324 7.20 -7.57 -2.71
C TYR A 324 7.71 -7.31 -1.29
N ILE A 325 6.82 -7.10 -0.32
CA ILE A 325 7.20 -6.95 1.08
C ILE A 325 7.85 -8.24 1.61
N MET A 326 7.31 -9.41 1.27
CA MET A 326 7.95 -10.69 1.60
C MET A 326 9.35 -10.79 0.96
N PHE A 327 9.52 -10.33 -0.28
CA PHE A 327 10.83 -10.28 -0.94
C PHE A 327 11.82 -9.36 -0.21
N LEU A 328 11.38 -8.19 0.24
CA LEU A 328 12.20 -7.29 1.06
C LEU A 328 12.55 -7.88 2.43
N ASP A 329 11.61 -8.55 3.08
CA ASP A 329 11.81 -9.23 4.38
C ASP A 329 12.91 -10.30 4.31
N PHE A 330 12.98 -11.06 3.21
CA PHE A 330 14.12 -11.97 2.99
C PHE A 330 15.46 -11.25 2.81
N LEU A 331 15.46 -10.06 2.19
CA LEU A 331 16.66 -9.27 1.99
C LEU A 331 17.09 -8.56 3.28
N ILE A 332 16.16 -8.18 4.15
CA ILE A 332 16.37 -7.30 5.30
C ILE A 332 16.18 -8.08 6.60
N ASP A 333 17.24 -8.74 7.06
CA ASP A 333 17.19 -9.44 8.35
C ASP A 333 17.69 -8.51 9.48
N THR A 334 18.72 -7.71 9.20
CA THR A 334 19.40 -6.88 10.19
C THR A 334 19.67 -5.46 9.70
N HIS A 335 20.06 -4.57 10.62
CA HIS A 335 20.50 -3.22 10.27
C HIS A 335 21.65 -3.18 9.25
N LYS A 336 22.50 -4.22 9.16
CA LYS A 336 23.58 -4.28 8.16
C LYS A 336 23.05 -4.41 6.74
N ASP A 337 21.94 -5.14 6.58
CA ASP A 337 21.28 -5.27 5.29
C ASP A 337 20.66 -3.92 4.89
N VAL A 338 20.09 -3.20 5.86
CA VAL A 338 19.59 -1.83 5.66
C VAL A 338 20.73 -0.87 5.32
N ASP A 339 21.85 -0.89 6.07
CA ASP A 339 23.05 -0.08 5.80
C ASP A 339 23.47 -0.21 4.33
N LEU A 340 23.60 -1.46 3.86
CA LEU A 340 23.96 -1.78 2.49
C LEU A 340 22.92 -1.24 1.50
N LEU A 341 21.63 -1.52 1.72
CA LEU A 341 20.58 -1.11 0.77
C LEU A 341 20.37 0.40 0.72
N VAL A 342 20.63 1.12 1.82
CA VAL A 342 20.70 2.60 1.85
C VAL A 342 21.88 3.08 1.01
N GLU A 343 23.07 2.48 1.16
CA GLU A 343 24.25 2.82 0.35
C GLU A 343 23.99 2.60 -1.17
N LYS A 344 23.20 1.59 -1.52
CA LYS A 344 22.81 1.30 -2.91
C LYS A 344 21.63 2.14 -3.41
N GLY A 345 21.09 3.04 -2.58
CA GLY A 345 19.95 3.89 -2.90
C GLY A 345 18.63 3.13 -3.04
N ILE A 346 18.55 1.89 -2.55
CA ILE A 346 17.33 1.06 -2.60
C ILE A 346 16.41 1.40 -1.44
N ILE A 347 16.95 1.78 -0.28
CA ILE A 347 16.15 2.23 0.86
C ILE A 347 16.37 3.73 1.04
N ASN A 348 15.27 4.49 1.04
CA ASN A 348 15.24 5.87 1.52
C ASN A 348 14.78 5.85 2.99
N ASN A 349 15.73 6.00 3.91
CA ASN A 349 15.47 5.90 5.35
C ASN A 349 15.05 7.26 5.94
N CYS A 350 13.76 7.44 6.16
CA CYS A 350 13.18 8.61 6.82
C CYS A 350 12.87 8.36 8.31
N LEU A 351 13.13 7.16 8.85
CA LEU A 351 12.99 6.82 10.28
C LEU A 351 14.21 7.23 11.12
N GLY A 352 15.35 7.50 10.48
CA GLY A 352 16.59 7.91 11.14
C GLY A 352 17.38 6.78 11.82
N ASP A 353 16.83 5.55 11.91
CA ASP A 353 17.51 4.37 12.47
C ASP A 353 17.34 3.15 11.57
N HIS A 354 18.45 2.57 11.11
CA HIS A 354 18.45 1.36 10.29
C HIS A 354 17.86 0.14 10.99
N ARG A 355 17.92 0.07 12.33
CA ARG A 355 17.23 -0.99 13.08
C ARG A 355 15.71 -0.81 13.04
N ALA A 356 15.23 0.43 13.05
CA ALA A 356 13.81 0.73 12.93
C ALA A 356 13.28 0.30 11.56
N VAL A 357 14.04 0.55 10.48
CA VAL A 357 13.67 0.08 9.12
C VAL A 357 13.59 -1.44 9.06
N ALA A 358 14.61 -2.16 9.54
CA ALA A 358 14.59 -3.62 9.55
C ALA A 358 13.39 -4.16 10.35
N LYS A 359 13.12 -3.56 11.52
CA LYS A 359 11.96 -3.94 12.34
C LYS A 359 10.63 -3.65 11.63
N MET A 360 10.52 -2.52 10.93
CA MET A 360 9.32 -2.15 10.17
C MET A 360 9.02 -3.19 9.09
N VAL A 361 9.99 -3.49 8.22
CA VAL A 361 9.84 -4.45 7.12
C VAL A 361 9.45 -5.83 7.65
N ASN A 362 10.17 -6.34 8.66
CA ASN A 362 9.90 -7.69 9.19
C ASN A 362 8.54 -7.76 9.88
N LYS A 363 8.07 -6.64 10.46
CA LYS A 363 6.73 -6.53 11.06
C LYS A 363 5.62 -6.37 10.01
N LEU A 364 5.92 -5.96 8.77
CA LEU A 364 4.92 -5.92 7.70
C LEU A 364 4.52 -7.33 7.24
N SER A 365 5.46 -8.29 7.21
CA SER A 365 5.19 -9.70 6.83
C SER A 365 4.36 -10.47 7.87
N VAL A 366 4.32 -10.04 9.13
CA VAL A 366 3.62 -10.78 10.19
C VAL A 366 2.11 -10.78 9.95
N GLY A 367 1.51 -11.97 9.95
CA GLY A 367 0.05 -12.16 9.79
C GLY A 367 -0.43 -12.19 8.34
N VAL A 368 0.46 -12.02 7.37
CA VAL A 368 0.18 -12.15 5.93
C VAL A 368 0.15 -13.64 5.57
N MET A 369 -0.86 -14.06 4.78
CA MET A 369 -0.92 -15.40 4.21
C MET A 369 -0.18 -15.42 2.86
N HIS A 370 0.61 -16.48 2.67
CA HIS A 370 1.48 -16.65 1.50
C HIS A 370 1.11 -17.91 0.73
N ASP A 371 0.29 -17.76 -0.32
CA ASP A 371 -0.14 -18.84 -1.21
C ASP A 371 0.71 -18.94 -2.49
N GLY A 372 1.90 -18.31 -2.47
CA GLY A 372 2.87 -18.30 -3.56
C GLY A 372 3.30 -16.89 -3.96
N SER A 373 4.38 -16.76 -4.76
CA SER A 373 5.00 -15.47 -5.07
C SER A 373 5.39 -15.28 -6.53
N TYR A 374 5.12 -14.08 -7.04
CA TYR A 374 5.61 -13.57 -8.33
C TYR A 374 7.14 -13.50 -8.39
N TYR A 375 7.81 -13.42 -7.25
CA TYR A 375 9.27 -13.32 -7.17
C TYR A 375 9.94 -14.68 -6.96
N SER A 376 9.18 -15.79 -6.94
CA SER A 376 9.73 -17.12 -6.70
C SER A 376 10.80 -17.55 -7.73
N ASP A 377 10.55 -17.30 -9.02
CA ASP A 377 11.52 -17.61 -10.07
C ASP A 377 12.74 -16.67 -9.99
N ILE A 378 12.53 -15.37 -9.70
CA ILE A 378 13.62 -14.41 -9.48
C ILE A 378 14.49 -14.82 -8.30
N ALA A 379 13.88 -15.18 -7.17
CA ALA A 379 14.58 -15.66 -5.98
C ALA A 379 15.41 -16.92 -6.30
N THR A 380 14.84 -17.86 -7.06
CA THR A 380 15.54 -19.06 -7.52
C THR A 380 16.78 -18.71 -8.36
N GLU A 381 16.67 -17.76 -9.28
CA GLU A 381 17.80 -17.31 -10.10
C GLU A 381 18.88 -16.61 -9.27
N VAL A 382 18.48 -15.76 -8.32
CA VAL A 382 19.40 -15.09 -7.39
C VAL A 382 20.15 -16.11 -6.55
N VAL A 383 19.45 -17.09 -5.96
CA VAL A 383 20.04 -18.18 -5.18
C VAL A 383 20.99 -19.03 -6.03
N LYS A 384 20.61 -19.34 -7.27
CA LYS A 384 21.48 -20.07 -8.22
C LYS A 384 22.74 -19.28 -8.56
N HIS A 385 22.62 -17.98 -8.77
CA HIS A 385 23.76 -17.11 -9.03
C HIS A 385 24.70 -17.05 -7.82
N TYR A 386 24.13 -16.86 -6.62
CA TYR A 386 24.86 -16.86 -5.37
C TYR A 386 25.60 -18.18 -5.16
N ASN A 387 24.95 -19.33 -5.34
CA ASN A 387 25.55 -20.64 -5.10
C ASN A 387 26.61 -21.07 -6.13
N ASN A 388 26.77 -20.35 -7.24
CA ASN A 388 27.81 -20.63 -8.21
C ASN A 388 29.20 -20.29 -7.64
N LYS A 389 30.04 -21.32 -7.47
CA LYS A 389 31.40 -21.20 -6.91
C LYS A 389 32.28 -20.19 -7.66
N CYS A 390 32.15 -20.10 -8.99
CA CYS A 390 32.93 -19.15 -9.80
C CYS A 390 32.55 -17.71 -9.46
N ASN A 391 31.24 -17.43 -9.34
CA ASN A 391 30.75 -16.10 -8.98
C ASN A 391 31.23 -15.70 -7.58
N LYS A 392 31.14 -16.61 -6.61
CA LYS A 392 31.66 -16.37 -5.24
C LYS A 392 33.17 -16.11 -5.25
N SER A 393 33.95 -16.96 -5.91
CA SER A 393 35.41 -16.79 -5.99
C SER A 393 35.79 -15.47 -6.66
N HIS A 394 35.09 -15.09 -7.73
CA HIS A 394 35.31 -13.83 -8.42
C HIS A 394 34.94 -12.62 -7.54
N ALA A 395 33.84 -12.70 -6.79
CA ALA A 395 33.43 -11.67 -5.84
C ALA A 395 34.45 -11.48 -4.71
N ILE A 396 34.92 -12.59 -4.11
CA ILE A 396 35.96 -12.57 -3.08
C ILE A 396 37.27 -11.99 -3.65
N LEU A 397 37.69 -12.44 -4.83
CA LEU A 397 38.91 -11.93 -5.48
C LEU A 397 38.82 -10.42 -5.69
N ARG A 398 37.69 -9.94 -6.24
CA ARG A 398 37.45 -8.51 -6.45
C ARG A 398 37.49 -7.73 -5.13
N ARG A 399 36.88 -8.24 -4.07
CA ARG A 399 36.82 -7.57 -2.76
C ARG A 399 38.17 -7.52 -2.06
N VAL A 400 38.96 -8.58 -2.13
CA VAL A 400 40.26 -8.68 -1.42
C VAL A 400 41.37 -7.97 -2.18
N TYR A 401 41.42 -8.13 -3.50
CA TYR A 401 42.56 -7.69 -4.30
C TYR A 401 42.28 -6.46 -5.16
N CYS A 402 41.02 -6.12 -5.38
CA CYS A 402 40.61 -4.95 -6.16
C CYS A 402 39.67 -4.04 -5.34
N SER A 403 39.84 -3.99 -4.01
CA SER A 403 39.04 -3.16 -3.10
C SER A 403 39.11 -1.68 -3.43
N ASP A 404 40.29 -1.22 -3.83
CA ASP A 404 40.61 0.17 -4.13
C ASP A 404 41.75 0.23 -5.17
N LEU A 405 41.97 1.42 -5.73
CA LEU A 405 42.97 1.64 -6.77
C LEU A 405 44.39 1.23 -6.34
N TRP A 406 44.74 1.40 -5.06
CA TRP A 406 46.07 1.09 -4.56
C TRP A 406 46.25 -0.41 -4.37
N THR A 407 45.29 -1.08 -3.72
CA THR A 407 45.31 -2.53 -3.55
C THR A 407 45.26 -3.26 -4.89
N GLY A 408 44.45 -2.75 -5.83
CA GLY A 408 44.37 -3.26 -7.21
C GLY A 408 45.69 -3.14 -7.95
N THR A 409 46.29 -1.94 -7.96
CA THR A 409 47.57 -1.71 -8.65
C THR A 409 48.72 -2.51 -8.01
N ALA A 410 48.78 -2.59 -6.69
CA ALA A 410 49.75 -3.41 -5.98
C ALA A 410 49.61 -4.91 -6.32
N THR A 411 48.37 -5.42 -6.39
CA THR A 411 48.11 -6.82 -6.79
C THR A 411 48.57 -7.08 -8.22
N VAL A 412 48.23 -6.19 -9.16
CA VAL A 412 48.66 -6.33 -10.56
C VAL A 412 50.18 -6.30 -10.68
N ALA A 413 50.84 -5.36 -10.00
CA ALA A 413 52.31 -5.29 -9.98
C ALA A 413 52.93 -6.57 -9.41
N ALA A 414 52.43 -7.09 -8.30
CA ALA A 414 52.88 -8.35 -7.71
C ALA A 414 52.69 -9.54 -8.66
N ALA A 415 51.55 -9.63 -9.35
CA ALA A 415 51.28 -10.66 -10.34
C ALA A 415 52.23 -10.57 -11.56
N CYS A 416 52.47 -9.37 -12.07
CA CYS A 416 53.45 -9.14 -13.14
C CYS A 416 54.87 -9.53 -12.71
N LEU A 417 55.27 -9.16 -11.49
CA LEU A 417 56.56 -9.56 -10.93
C LEU A 417 56.68 -11.08 -10.84
N LEU A 418 55.70 -11.78 -10.27
CA LEU A 418 55.70 -13.24 -10.20
C LEU A 418 55.80 -13.92 -11.58
N LEU A 419 55.09 -13.40 -12.58
CA LEU A 419 55.16 -13.89 -13.96
C LEU A 419 56.56 -13.70 -14.55
N MET A 420 57.17 -12.52 -14.34
CA MET A 420 58.55 -12.27 -14.80
C MET A 420 59.55 -13.21 -14.10
N THR A 421 59.41 -13.43 -12.79
CA THR A 421 60.27 -14.35 -12.04
C THR A 421 60.12 -15.80 -12.52
N LEU A 422 58.89 -16.22 -12.84
CA LEU A 422 58.61 -17.55 -13.41
C LEU A 422 59.27 -17.71 -14.78
N ILE A 423 59.10 -16.73 -15.68
CA ILE A 423 59.74 -16.72 -17.00
C ILE A 423 61.26 -16.80 -16.84
N GLN A 424 61.85 -15.98 -15.97
CA GLN A 424 63.28 -16.00 -15.68
C GLN A 424 63.75 -17.37 -15.18
N THR A 425 62.99 -18.00 -14.27
CA THR A 425 63.30 -19.32 -13.72
C THR A 425 63.27 -20.38 -14.82
N VAL A 426 62.21 -20.41 -15.65
CA VAL A 426 62.07 -21.36 -16.76
C VAL A 426 63.20 -21.17 -17.78
N SER A 427 63.50 -19.93 -18.17
CA SER A 427 64.60 -19.61 -19.09
C SER A 427 65.96 -20.01 -18.54
N SER A 428 66.15 -19.98 -17.22
CA SER A 428 67.41 -20.39 -16.56
C SER A 428 67.56 -21.91 -16.47
N VAL A 429 66.44 -22.65 -16.37
CA VAL A 429 66.42 -24.11 -16.20
C VAL A 429 66.45 -24.86 -17.54
N ILE A 430 65.83 -24.34 -18.59
CA ILE A 430 65.81 -24.97 -19.93
C ILE A 430 67.21 -25.36 -20.45
N PRO A 431 68.26 -24.51 -20.34
CA PRO A 431 69.61 -24.85 -20.78
C PRO A 431 70.25 -25.99 -19.97
N ILE A 432 69.85 -26.15 -18.70
CA ILE A 432 70.37 -27.17 -17.79
C ILE A 432 69.75 -28.53 -18.09
N ILE A 433 68.49 -28.57 -18.51
CA ILE A 433 67.75 -29.80 -18.85
C ILE A 433 68.06 -30.29 -20.27
N LYS A 434 68.50 -29.41 -21.18
CA LYS A 434 68.85 -29.75 -22.58
C LYS A 434 70.28 -30.27 -22.77
N LYS A 435 70.98 -30.62 -21.69
CA LYS A 435 72.31 -31.21 -21.68
C LYS A 435 72.22 -32.62 -21.12
#